data_AF-A0A444KGS4-F1
#
_entry.id   AF-A0A444KGS4-F1
#
_cell.length_a   1.000
_cell.length_b   1.000
_cell.length_c   1.000
_cell.angle_alpha   90.00
_cell.angle_beta   90.00
_cell.angle_gamma   90.00
#
_symmetry.space_group_name_H-M   'P 1'
#
loop_
_entity.id
_entity.type
_entity.pdbx_description
1 polymer ?
#
loop_
_entity_poly.entity_id
_entity_poly.type
_entity_poly.pdbx_seq_one_letter_code
_entity_poly.pdbx_strand_id
1 'polypeptide(L)'
;MDAIEKAIRNAFEKGNAEDRLFRERVYRSAFAALDRVLQANPNVTVEMAIKRRKAVQAKIAEIESEFLPAVPDVAALDESDTAAAVAPEIAVSAETAAAVSL
;
A
#
# COMPACT_ATOMS: atom_id res chain seq x y z
N MET A 1 8.79 -21.21 -6.12
CA MET A 1 8.54 -19.98 -5.35
C MET A 1 9.45 -18.89 -5.89
N ASP A 2 8.94 -17.69 -6.19
CA ASP A 2 9.78 -16.56 -6.61
C ASP A 2 10.74 -16.16 -5.47
N ALA A 3 11.90 -15.57 -5.78
CA ALA A 3 12.89 -15.20 -4.77
C ALA A 3 12.36 -14.18 -3.76
N ILE A 4 11.52 -13.22 -4.20
CA ILE A 4 10.90 -12.22 -3.34
C ILE A 4 9.85 -12.89 -2.44
N GLU A 5 9.03 -13.77 -3.01
CA GLU A 5 8.03 -14.53 -2.26
C GLU A 5 8.69 -15.37 -1.15
N LYS A 6 9.78 -16.08 -1.49
CA LYS A 6 10.55 -16.83 -0.50
C LYS A 6 11.10 -15.93 0.60
N ALA A 7 11.58 -14.73 0.26
CA ALA A 7 12.09 -13.78 1.24
C ALA A 7 10.98 -13.29 2.21
N ILE A 8 9.78 -13.03 1.69
CA ILE A 8 8.62 -12.65 2.51
C ILE A 8 8.27 -13.78 3.48
N ARG A 9 8.10 -15.02 3.00
CA ARG A 9 7.76 -16.15 3.85
C ARG A 9 8.82 -16.44 4.91
N ASN A 10 10.11 -16.38 4.54
CA ASN A 10 11.21 -16.50 5.52
C ASN A 10 11.20 -15.39 6.58
N ALA A 11 10.77 -14.16 6.23
CA ALA A 11 10.65 -13.08 7.21
C ALA A 11 9.47 -13.32 8.17
N PHE A 12 8.37 -13.89 7.66
CA PHE A 12 7.21 -14.26 8.46
C PHE A 12 7.53 -15.38 9.44
N GLU A 13 8.26 -16.41 9.01
CA GLU A 13 8.73 -17.50 9.89
C GLU A 13 9.60 -17.01 11.05
N LYS A 14 10.33 -15.90 10.87
CA LYS A 14 11.24 -15.33 11.87
C LYS A 14 10.62 -14.23 12.71
N GLY A 15 9.41 -13.80 12.39
CA GLY A 15 8.75 -12.67 13.03
C GLY A 15 7.30 -12.99 13.40
N ASN A 16 6.51 -11.94 13.60
CA ASN A 16 5.09 -12.09 13.90
C ASN A 16 4.26 -11.83 12.64
N ALA A 17 3.98 -12.90 11.88
CA ALA A 17 3.16 -12.80 10.67
C ALA A 17 1.71 -12.37 10.96
N GLU A 18 1.19 -12.59 12.16
CA GLU A 18 -0.17 -12.19 12.54
C GLU A 18 -0.29 -10.66 12.74
N ASP A 19 0.81 -9.99 13.07
CA ASP A 19 0.85 -8.53 13.20
C ASP A 19 0.86 -7.87 11.81
N ARG A 20 -0.23 -7.18 11.50
CA ARG A 20 -0.38 -6.42 10.25
C ARG A 20 0.72 -5.39 10.05
N LEU A 21 1.16 -4.68 11.09
CA LEU A 21 2.22 -3.68 10.97
C LEU A 21 3.58 -4.33 10.67
N PHE A 22 3.79 -5.56 11.15
CA PHE A 22 4.96 -6.34 10.77
C PHE A 22 4.89 -6.75 9.30
N ARG A 23 3.75 -7.31 8.84
CA ARG A 23 3.56 -7.71 7.43
C ARG A 23 3.77 -6.53 6.49
N GLU A 24 3.16 -5.38 6.77
CA GLU A 24 3.30 -4.18 5.94
C GLU A 24 4.77 -3.74 5.80
N ARG A 25 5.56 -3.80 6.88
CA ARG A 25 7.00 -3.48 6.83
C ARG A 25 7.78 -4.49 5.98
N VAL A 26 7.48 -5.78 6.10
CA VAL A 26 8.09 -6.84 5.29
C VAL A 26 7.77 -6.63 3.81
N TYR A 27 6.52 -6.35 3.45
CA TYR A 27 6.11 -6.11 2.08
C TYR A 27 6.79 -4.87 1.48
N ARG A 28 6.89 -3.76 2.22
CA ARG A 28 7.63 -2.56 1.78
C ARG A 28 9.10 -2.88 1.52
N SER A 29 9.73 -3.66 2.41
CA SER A 29 11.12 -4.10 2.25
C SER A 29 11.29 -4.98 1.00
N ALA A 30 10.37 -5.91 0.76
CA ALA A 30 10.36 -6.79 -0.41
C ALA A 30 10.26 -5.99 -1.72
N PHE A 31 9.37 -4.99 -1.79
CA PHE A 31 9.29 -4.08 -2.95
C PHE A 31 10.57 -3.29 -3.16
N ALA A 32 11.14 -2.72 -2.08
CA ALA A 32 12.38 -1.97 -2.18
C ALA A 32 13.55 -2.85 -2.65
N ALA A 33 13.60 -4.12 -2.25
CA ALA A 33 14.58 -5.08 -2.73
C ALA A 33 14.39 -5.39 -4.22
N LEU A 34 13.15 -5.64 -4.66
CA LEU A 34 12.83 -5.86 -6.07
C LEU A 34 13.24 -4.64 -6.91
N ASP A 35 12.87 -3.44 -6.49
CA ASP A 35 13.12 -2.21 -7.26
C ASP A 35 14.62 -1.97 -7.45
N ARG A 36 15.42 -2.16 -6.38
CA ARG A 36 16.88 -2.11 -6.48
C ARG A 36 17.45 -3.13 -7.46
N VAL A 37 16.93 -4.37 -7.45
CA VAL A 37 17.36 -5.39 -8.41
C VAL A 37 17.00 -4.96 -9.84
N LEU A 38 15.79 -4.47 -10.08
CA LEU A 38 15.38 -4.01 -11.42
C LEU A 38 16.24 -2.84 -11.91
N GLN A 39 16.58 -1.89 -11.04
CA GLN A 39 17.43 -0.75 -11.37
C GLN A 39 18.89 -1.15 -11.64
N ALA A 40 19.42 -2.14 -10.90
CA ALA A 40 20.80 -2.59 -11.04
C ALA A 40 21.04 -3.44 -12.31
N ASN A 41 19.99 -3.91 -12.97
CA ASN A 41 20.09 -4.77 -14.14
C ASN A 41 19.90 -3.97 -15.45
N PRO A 42 20.98 -3.67 -16.21
CA PRO A 42 20.87 -2.89 -17.44
C PRO A 42 20.13 -3.62 -18.58
N ASN A 43 19.95 -4.94 -18.47
CA ASN A 43 19.24 -5.76 -19.44
C ASN A 43 17.72 -5.77 -19.23
N VAL A 44 17.22 -5.17 -18.14
CA VAL A 44 15.78 -5.13 -17.85
C VAL A 44 15.16 -3.96 -18.59
N THR A 45 14.20 -4.25 -19.46
CA THR A 45 13.38 -3.20 -20.09
C THR A 45 12.36 -2.64 -19.11
N VAL A 46 11.88 -1.43 -19.39
CA VAL A 46 10.82 -0.79 -18.58
C VAL A 46 9.57 -1.67 -18.51
N GLU A 47 9.18 -2.29 -19.62
CA GLU A 47 8.04 -3.20 -19.67
C GLU A 47 8.25 -4.43 -18.76
N MET A 48 9.43 -5.05 -18.81
CA MET A 48 9.77 -6.16 -17.92
C MET A 48 9.74 -5.74 -16.46
N ALA A 49 10.24 -4.55 -16.13
CA ALA A 49 10.20 -4.00 -14.79
C ALA A 49 8.76 -3.78 -14.29
N ILE A 50 7.88 -3.24 -15.15
CA ILE A 50 6.44 -3.08 -14.85
C ILE A 50 5.80 -4.44 -14.60
N LYS A 51 6.00 -5.41 -15.50
CA LYS A 51 5.45 -6.76 -15.37
C LYS A 51 5.90 -7.43 -14.07
N ARG A 52 7.17 -7.28 -13.70
CA ARG A 52 7.70 -7.88 -12.47
C ARG A 52 7.18 -7.20 -11.21
N ARG A 53 7.02 -5.88 -11.21
CA ARG A 53 6.37 -5.15 -10.10
C ARG A 53 4.92 -5.59 -9.91
N LYS A 54 4.15 -5.72 -11.00
CA LYS A 54 2.77 -6.23 -10.95
C LYS A 54 2.70 -7.66 -10.42
N ALA A 55 3.61 -8.53 -10.84
CA ALA A 55 3.65 -9.91 -10.36
C ALA A 55 3.89 -9.98 -8.84
N VAL A 56 4.76 -9.13 -8.28
CA VAL A 56 4.98 -9.08 -6.83
C VAL A 56 3.78 -8.47 -6.09
N GLN A 57 3.11 -7.47 -6.65
CA GLN A 57 1.85 -6.94 -6.07
C GLN A 57 0.77 -8.03 -5.98
N ALA A 58 0.55 -8.76 -7.07
CA ALA A 58 -0.40 -9.88 -7.10
C ALA A 58 -0.03 -10.93 -6.05
N LYS A 59 1.26 -11.26 -5.92
CA LYS A 59 1.71 -12.25 -4.95
C LYS A 59 1.52 -11.81 -3.50
N ILE A 60 1.75 -10.54 -3.21
CA ILE A 60 1.49 -9.97 -1.88
C ILE A 60 0.00 -10.00 -1.56
N ALA A 61 -0.88 -9.71 -2.53
CA ALA A 61 -2.32 -9.80 -2.34
C ALA A 61 -2.77 -11.25 -2.05
N GLU A 62 -2.23 -12.23 -2.78
CA GLU A 62 -2.47 -13.65 -2.49
C GLU A 62 -2.04 -14.00 -1.07
N ILE A 63 -0.83 -13.60 -0.65
CA ILE A 63 -0.33 -13.88 0.70
C ILE A 63 -1.20 -13.19 1.75
N GLU A 64 -1.60 -11.94 1.55
CA GLU A 64 -2.42 -11.21 2.52
C GLU A 64 -3.82 -11.83 2.68
N SER A 65 -4.37 -12.41 1.63
CA SER A 65 -5.64 -13.14 1.70
C SER A 65 -5.59 -14.36 2.63
N GLU A 66 -4.40 -14.93 2.90
CA GLU A 66 -4.21 -16.01 3.89
C GLU A 66 -4.43 -15.52 5.33
N PHE A 67 -4.26 -14.21 5.60
CA PHE A 67 -4.39 -13.60 6.93
C PHE A 67 -5.75 -12.92 7.15
N LEU A 68 -6.55 -12.79 6.10
CA LEU A 68 -7.91 -12.30 6.24
C LEU A 68 -8.78 -13.45 6.76
N PRO A 69 -9.67 -13.20 7.74
CA PRO A 69 -10.67 -14.19 8.09
C PRO A 69 -11.47 -14.55 6.83
N ALA A 70 -11.87 -15.81 6.68
CA ALA A 70 -12.77 -16.22 5.60
C ALA A 70 -14.15 -15.57 5.81
N VAL A 71 -14.28 -14.31 5.44
CA VAL A 71 -15.57 -13.64 5.39
C VAL A 71 -16.28 -14.22 4.16
N PRO A 72 -17.50 -14.75 4.28
CA PRO A 72 -18.27 -15.13 3.11
C PRO A 72 -18.40 -13.91 2.19
N ASP A 73 -18.17 -14.15 0.89
CA ASP A 73 -18.23 -13.20 -0.21
C ASP A 73 -19.42 -12.23 -0.01
N VAL A 74 -19.14 -11.01 0.47
CA VAL A 74 -20.17 -9.98 0.54
C VAL A 74 -20.35 -9.50 -0.89
N ALA A 75 -21.39 -10.06 -1.51
CA ALA A 75 -22.09 -9.62 -2.69
C ALA A 75 -21.55 -8.34 -3.34
N ALA A 76 -21.03 -8.51 -4.55
CA ALA A 76 -21.16 -7.62 -5.69
C ALA A 76 -21.84 -6.25 -5.44
N LEU A 77 -21.06 -5.21 -5.70
CA LEU A 77 -21.44 -3.96 -6.37
C LEU A 77 -22.46 -3.04 -5.66
N ASP A 78 -21.94 -1.98 -5.05
CA ASP A 78 -22.53 -0.65 -5.26
C ASP A 78 -21.42 0.30 -5.75
N GLU A 79 -21.13 0.22 -7.05
CA GLU A 79 -20.54 1.33 -7.78
C GLU A 79 -21.65 2.34 -8.08
N SER A 80 -21.89 3.30 -7.18
CA SER A 80 -22.46 4.62 -7.51
C SER A 80 -22.35 5.57 -6.32
N ASP A 81 -21.22 6.24 -6.16
CA ASP A 81 -21.22 7.71 -6.23
C ASP A 81 -19.79 8.28 -6.46
N THR A 82 -19.56 8.65 -7.71
CA THR A 82 -19.08 9.98 -8.12
C THR A 82 -17.75 10.51 -7.55
N ALA A 83 -16.82 10.64 -8.48
CA ALA A 83 -15.66 11.51 -8.42
C ALA A 83 -16.01 12.97 -8.08
N ALA A 84 -15.00 13.66 -7.53
CA ALA A 84 -14.83 15.12 -7.47
C ALA A 84 -15.46 15.85 -6.27
N ALA A 85 -14.61 16.24 -5.31
CA ALA A 85 -14.17 17.65 -5.23
C ALA A 85 -13.17 17.83 -4.08
N VAL A 86 -12.03 18.43 -4.42
CA VAL A 86 -11.09 19.07 -3.50
C VAL A 86 -11.68 20.41 -3.02
N ALA A 87 -11.66 20.68 -1.71
CA ALA A 87 -11.54 22.03 -1.15
C ALA A 87 -11.18 21.96 0.34
N PRO A 88 -10.14 22.68 0.82
CA PRO A 88 -9.83 22.80 2.23
C PRO A 88 -10.65 23.95 2.83
N GLU A 89 -11.58 23.67 3.74
CA GLU A 89 -12.26 24.73 4.48
C GLU A 89 -11.43 25.13 5.71
N ILE A 90 -10.63 26.17 5.53
CA ILE A 90 -9.96 26.90 6.59
C ILE A 90 -11.05 27.66 7.36
N ALA A 91 -11.45 27.16 8.52
CA ALA A 91 -12.36 27.87 9.42
C ALA A 91 -11.61 29.02 10.10
N VAL A 92 -11.62 30.20 9.47
CA VAL A 92 -11.33 31.48 10.13
C VAL A 92 -12.55 31.85 10.96
N SER A 93 -12.53 31.53 12.25
CA SER A 93 -13.42 32.18 13.22
C SER A 93 -12.89 33.58 13.51
N ALA A 94 -13.40 34.55 12.75
CA ALA A 94 -13.40 35.94 13.16
C ALA A 94 -14.62 36.17 14.06
N GLU A 95 -14.38 36.44 15.34
CA GLU A 95 -15.37 37.10 16.19
C GLU A 95 -14.79 38.41 16.74
N THR A 96 -15.66 39.40 16.65
CA THR A 96 -15.49 40.85 16.63
C THR A 96 -15.33 41.45 18.03
N ALA A 97 -14.53 42.52 18.18
CA ALA A 97 -15.01 43.87 18.55
C ALA A 97 -14.00 44.73 19.32
N ALA A 98 -13.78 45.93 18.75
CA ALA A 98 -13.70 47.24 19.39
C ALA A 98 -12.67 47.49 20.52
N ALA A 99 -11.72 48.42 20.31
CA ALA A 99 -11.94 49.85 20.46
C ALA A 99 -10.62 50.64 20.39
N VAL A 100 -10.69 51.74 19.63
CA VAL A 100 -9.71 52.82 19.46
C VAL A 100 -9.56 53.62 20.76
N SER A 101 -8.34 54.08 21.10
CA SER A 101 -8.08 55.51 21.37
C SER A 101 -6.59 55.81 21.59
N LEU A 102 -6.17 56.85 20.84
CA LEU A 102 -5.08 57.82 20.99
C LEU A 102 -3.98 57.60 22.05
#